data_AF-W2RPY2-F1
#
_entry.id   AF-W2RPY2-F1
#
_cell.length_a   1.000
_cell.length_b   1.000
_cell.length_c   1.000
_cell.angle_alpha   90.00
_cell.angle_beta   90.00
_cell.angle_gamma   90.00
#
_symmetry.space_group_name_H-M   'P 1'
#
loop_
_entity.id
_entity.type
_entity.pdbx_description
1 polymer ?
#
loop_
_entity_poly.entity_id
_entity_poly.type
_entity_poly.pdbx_seq_one_letter_code
_entity_poly.pdbx_strand_id
1 'polypeptide(L)'
;MGGNAFRDLETPRMPLHVYLAVRERLQNLLKQHFTYVATPLEAPGKKDHGDIDILLCGPITKFRPATDDSTNIEALNYKTEDIAAIIGAEHSRRIGTLDQWNFAIIWPEEVSDHPATPDQLGNTDASIRYIQVDIHILPTLQSFNWMSFMHAHGDLNMIITLTCRPKCLQISEKGFFVGIPELFKTHPKLGRVLATSDPDQVLRFLDLETERFWQHFASWDDLMDFAATCRFHNPAFISNRRDDNSEPTSSGVATPVSESKGSVSLTMPNVTALVRNMAAVVFDQIGRMLPASKIQATAPEINALTNTSSGINSSGTTSAENSAPTDALNLKPSDRKRLKTRPMYDHWISVYLPTHIDDPPRASAHLTKADVIAEAKDFFGPDFAARYDAQRISALKTTGEQKLWEALRKHIQSEANESSEVTVAMKGIKRELIGDDDMEDQAATQARAAFKELQFEDVLNWAKAEWKAVEARQRAYDKTKAETL
;
A
#
# COMPACT_ATOMS: atom_id res chain seq x y z
N MET A 1 7.20 17.35 -8.98
CA MET A 1 7.71 17.01 -7.63
C MET A 1 8.52 15.74 -7.78
N GLY A 2 9.83 15.91 -7.92
CA GLY A 2 10.84 14.95 -8.35
C GLY A 2 12.20 15.68 -8.34
N GLY A 3 13.34 14.98 -8.33
CA GLY A 3 14.67 15.62 -8.28
C GLY A 3 15.22 15.95 -6.88
N ASN A 4 14.89 15.16 -5.85
CA ASN A 4 15.36 15.40 -4.47
C ASN A 4 16.22 14.27 -3.90
N ALA A 5 16.73 13.37 -4.76
CA ALA A 5 17.53 12.24 -4.31
C ALA A 5 18.91 12.67 -3.80
N PHE A 6 19.46 13.74 -4.37
CA PHE A 6 20.75 14.34 -4.03
C PHE A 6 20.52 15.71 -3.39
N ARG A 7 20.58 15.78 -2.05
CA ARG A 7 20.32 17.04 -1.30
C ARG A 7 21.55 17.94 -1.21
N ASP A 8 22.70 17.37 -1.53
CA ASP A 8 24.05 17.90 -1.45
C ASP A 8 24.59 18.33 -2.82
N LEU A 9 23.84 18.07 -3.90
CA LEU A 9 24.18 18.46 -5.26
C LEU A 9 23.22 19.54 -5.77
N GLU A 10 23.71 20.45 -6.62
CA GLU A 10 22.88 21.43 -7.30
C GLU A 10 22.13 20.75 -8.46
N THR A 11 20.84 20.47 -8.26
CA THR A 11 19.96 19.81 -9.25
C THR A 11 18.78 20.71 -9.63
N PRO A 12 19.01 21.76 -10.44
CA PRO A 12 17.96 22.72 -10.78
C PRO A 12 16.89 22.09 -11.68
N ARG A 13 15.70 22.72 -11.71
CA ARG A 13 14.61 22.28 -12.59
C ARG A 13 14.99 22.50 -14.06
N MET A 14 14.79 21.48 -14.89
CA MET A 14 15.04 21.49 -16.33
C MET A 14 13.90 22.14 -17.11
N PRO A 15 14.18 23.12 -17.99
CA PRO A 15 13.27 23.52 -19.05
C PRO A 15 12.95 22.35 -19.98
N LEU A 16 11.80 22.43 -20.66
CA LEU A 16 11.31 21.35 -21.52
C LEU A 16 12.34 20.92 -22.59
N HIS A 17 13.00 21.85 -23.26
CA HIS A 17 13.96 21.51 -24.32
C HIS A 17 15.20 20.77 -23.77
N VAL A 18 15.71 21.16 -22.59
CA VAL A 18 16.80 20.44 -21.90
C VAL A 18 16.36 19.03 -21.55
N TYR A 19 15.20 18.90 -20.90
CA TYR A 19 14.64 17.61 -20.52
C TYR A 19 14.48 16.68 -21.74
N LEU A 20 13.92 17.18 -22.85
CA LEU A 20 13.72 16.40 -24.07
C LEU A 20 15.06 15.92 -24.66
N ALA A 21 16.03 16.83 -24.81
CA ALA A 21 17.34 16.51 -25.38
C ALA A 21 18.11 15.49 -24.54
N VAL A 22 18.13 15.67 -23.21
CA VAL A 22 18.82 14.76 -22.30
C VAL A 22 18.12 13.41 -22.23
N ARG A 23 16.79 13.38 -22.14
CA ARG A 23 16.01 12.14 -22.16
C ARG A 23 16.27 11.34 -23.43
N GLU A 24 16.25 11.99 -24.60
CA GLU A 24 16.51 11.31 -25.88
C GLU A 24 17.94 10.73 -25.93
N ARG A 25 18.95 11.51 -25.53
CA ARG A 25 20.34 11.05 -25.43
C ARG A 25 20.45 9.81 -24.53
N LEU A 26 19.88 9.87 -23.32
CA LEU A 26 19.92 8.76 -22.37
C LEU A 26 19.22 7.51 -22.90
N GLN A 27 18.02 7.65 -23.49
CA GLN A 27 17.32 6.53 -24.07
C GLN A 27 18.12 5.88 -25.22
N ASN A 28 18.77 6.68 -26.07
CA ASN A 28 19.58 6.17 -27.18
C ASN A 28 20.83 5.40 -26.71
N LEU A 29 21.44 5.81 -25.60
CA LEU A 29 22.53 5.07 -24.96
C LEU A 29 22.02 3.74 -24.38
N LEU A 30 20.91 3.78 -23.64
CA LEU A 30 20.36 2.60 -22.95
C LEU A 30 19.77 1.57 -23.92
N LYS A 31 19.20 1.98 -25.06
CA LYS A 31 18.67 1.07 -26.10
C LYS A 31 19.73 0.15 -26.72
N GLN A 32 21.01 0.48 -26.59
CA GLN A 32 22.11 -0.39 -27.04
C GLN A 32 22.30 -1.60 -26.10
N HIS A 33 21.74 -1.53 -24.89
CA HIS A 33 21.96 -2.49 -23.81
C HIS A 33 20.68 -3.20 -23.35
N PHE A 34 19.52 -2.61 -23.65
CA PHE A 34 18.20 -3.10 -23.24
C PHE A 34 17.22 -3.10 -24.41
N THR A 35 16.38 -4.14 -24.46
CA THR A 35 15.34 -4.31 -25.49
C THR A 35 14.23 -3.28 -25.33
N TYR A 36 13.83 -3.03 -24.09
CA TYR A 36 12.76 -2.10 -23.75
C TYR A 36 13.32 -0.96 -22.91
N VAL A 37 13.16 0.26 -23.41
CA VAL A 37 13.57 1.50 -22.75
C VAL A 37 12.44 2.50 -22.95
N ALA A 38 11.90 3.02 -21.84
CA ALA A 38 10.83 4.02 -21.90
C ALA A 38 10.94 5.03 -20.77
N THR A 39 10.41 6.22 -21.03
CA THR A 39 10.04 7.19 -19.99
C THR A 39 8.51 7.18 -19.95
N PRO A 40 7.89 7.04 -18.76
CA PRO A 40 6.43 7.12 -18.64
C PRO A 40 5.87 8.42 -19.23
N LEU A 41 4.64 8.38 -19.74
CA LEU A 41 3.99 9.57 -20.30
C LEU A 41 3.88 10.66 -19.24
N GLU A 42 4.22 11.88 -19.62
CA GLU A 42 4.23 13.01 -18.70
C GLU A 42 2.82 13.58 -18.51
N ALA A 43 2.54 14.06 -17.29
CA ALA A 43 1.32 14.82 -17.05
C ALA A 43 1.35 16.16 -17.82
N PRO A 44 0.20 16.64 -18.34
CA PRO A 44 0.15 17.88 -19.10
C PRO A 44 0.50 19.11 -18.26
N GLY A 45 0.90 20.19 -18.94
CA GLY A 45 1.11 21.50 -18.33
C GLY A 45 2.37 21.66 -17.48
N LYS A 46 3.27 20.66 -17.42
CA LYS A 46 4.58 20.82 -16.78
C LYS A 46 5.42 21.83 -17.56
N LYS A 47 5.82 22.92 -16.89
CA LYS A 47 6.74 23.93 -17.44
C LYS A 47 8.21 23.53 -17.31
N ASP A 48 8.50 22.73 -16.30
CA ASP A 48 9.84 22.25 -15.98
C ASP A 48 9.82 20.83 -15.37
N HIS A 49 10.98 20.20 -15.33
CA HIS A 49 11.19 18.82 -14.89
C HIS A 49 12.28 18.77 -13.80
N GLY A 50 12.19 17.86 -12.83
CA GLY A 50 13.20 17.76 -11.76
C GLY A 50 14.16 16.60 -11.96
N ASP A 51 13.71 15.63 -12.71
CA ASP A 51 14.29 14.32 -12.89
C ASP A 51 13.86 13.78 -14.26
N ILE A 52 14.56 12.74 -14.68
CA ILE A 52 14.22 11.93 -15.85
C ILE A 52 14.00 10.49 -15.36
N ASP A 53 12.76 10.04 -15.38
CA ASP A 53 12.42 8.65 -15.10
C ASP A 53 12.66 7.77 -16.34
N ILE A 54 13.40 6.67 -16.18
CA ILE A 54 13.65 5.68 -17.23
C ILE A 54 13.40 4.27 -16.68
N LEU A 55 12.51 3.57 -17.37
CA LEU A 55 12.23 2.15 -17.16
C LEU A 55 13.05 1.32 -18.16
N LEU A 56 13.61 0.21 -17.70
CA LEU A 56 14.43 -0.70 -18.49
C LEU A 56 13.95 -2.15 -18.34
N CYS A 57 13.96 -2.91 -19.43
CA CYS A 57 13.67 -4.35 -19.40
C CYS A 57 14.36 -5.09 -20.57
N GLY A 58 14.70 -6.36 -20.37
CA GLY A 58 15.25 -7.24 -21.40
C GLY A 58 16.70 -6.90 -21.78
N PRO A 59 17.68 -7.15 -20.91
CA PRO A 59 19.10 -6.88 -21.19
C PRO A 59 19.64 -7.67 -22.39
N ILE A 60 20.45 -7.03 -23.25
CA ILE A 60 20.95 -7.61 -24.52
C ILE A 60 22.46 -7.93 -24.48
N THR A 61 23.26 -7.07 -23.82
CA THR A 61 24.74 -7.12 -23.90
C THR A 61 25.37 -7.84 -22.70
N LYS A 62 26.44 -7.27 -22.09
CA LYS A 62 27.10 -7.75 -20.85
C LYS A 62 26.16 -7.96 -19.65
N PHE A 63 24.94 -7.46 -19.75
CA PHE A 63 23.88 -7.58 -18.75
C PHE A 63 22.99 -8.81 -18.93
N ARG A 64 23.15 -9.54 -20.05
CA ARG A 64 22.37 -10.73 -20.32
C ARG A 64 22.75 -11.81 -19.28
N PRO A 65 21.78 -12.41 -18.56
CA PRO A 65 22.08 -13.48 -17.64
C PRO A 65 22.67 -14.69 -18.37
N ALA A 66 23.57 -15.41 -17.70
CA ALA A 66 24.22 -16.61 -18.25
C ALA A 66 23.25 -17.78 -18.48
N THR A 67 22.10 -17.73 -17.80
CA THR A 67 20.97 -18.64 -17.99
C THR A 67 19.81 -17.87 -18.62
N ASP A 68 18.99 -18.52 -19.45
CA ASP A 68 17.79 -17.91 -20.05
C ASP A 68 16.68 -17.59 -19.02
N ASP A 69 16.95 -17.78 -17.71
CA ASP A 69 16.03 -17.40 -16.64
C ASP A 69 16.10 -15.88 -16.36
N SER A 70 15.56 -15.13 -17.32
CA SER A 70 15.41 -13.66 -17.27
C SER A 70 14.49 -13.17 -16.15
N THR A 71 13.82 -14.07 -15.40
CA THR A 71 12.89 -13.70 -14.33
C THR A 71 13.56 -13.49 -12.98
N ASN A 72 14.78 -14.01 -12.80
CA ASN A 72 15.53 -13.85 -11.56
C ASN A 72 16.42 -12.60 -11.59
N ILE A 73 15.95 -11.49 -11.02
CA ILE A 73 16.74 -10.24 -10.98
C ILE A 73 18.01 -10.40 -10.16
N GLU A 74 18.04 -11.27 -9.15
CA GLU A 74 19.28 -11.52 -8.38
C GLU A 74 20.34 -12.23 -9.25
N ALA A 75 19.92 -12.95 -10.29
CA ALA A 75 20.82 -13.49 -11.31
C ALA A 75 21.26 -12.43 -12.33
N LEU A 76 20.53 -11.31 -12.43
CA LEU A 76 20.95 -10.15 -13.20
C LEU A 76 21.98 -9.37 -12.37
N ASN A 77 23.26 -9.62 -12.62
CA ASN A 77 24.38 -8.98 -11.93
C ASN A 77 24.58 -7.52 -12.37
N TYR A 78 23.55 -6.67 -12.23
CA TYR A 78 23.63 -5.25 -12.52
C TYR A 78 24.49 -4.56 -11.48
N LYS A 79 25.63 -4.05 -11.91
CA LYS A 79 26.44 -3.15 -11.10
C LYS A 79 26.01 -1.72 -11.36
N THR A 80 25.81 -0.95 -10.31
CA THR A 80 25.46 0.48 -10.39
C THR A 80 26.46 1.23 -11.29
N GLU A 81 27.74 0.86 -11.21
CA GLU A 81 28.85 1.45 -11.96
C GLU A 81 28.73 1.22 -13.47
N ASP A 82 28.18 0.07 -13.87
CA ASP A 82 27.99 -0.24 -15.30
C ASP A 82 26.93 0.66 -15.94
N ILE A 83 25.82 0.90 -15.23
CA ILE A 83 24.77 1.82 -15.69
C ILE A 83 25.26 3.26 -15.64
N ALA A 84 25.94 3.65 -14.55
CA ALA A 84 26.55 4.97 -14.41
C ALA A 84 27.49 5.29 -15.58
N ALA A 85 28.35 4.34 -15.96
CA ALA A 85 29.27 4.49 -17.08
C ALA A 85 28.55 4.67 -18.43
N ILE A 86 27.42 3.99 -18.65
CA ILE A 86 26.64 4.13 -19.90
C ILE A 86 26.06 5.53 -20.03
N ILE A 87 25.52 6.08 -18.95
CA ILE A 87 24.83 7.38 -18.98
C ILE A 87 25.75 8.58 -18.66
N GLY A 88 27.00 8.32 -18.27
CA GLY A 88 27.94 9.36 -17.84
C GLY A 88 27.58 9.98 -16.50
N ALA A 89 27.08 9.18 -15.54
CA ALA A 89 26.78 9.66 -14.20
C ALA A 89 28.05 9.79 -13.35
N GLU A 90 28.19 10.94 -12.68
CA GLU A 90 29.26 11.19 -11.71
C GLU A 90 28.89 10.71 -10.32
N HIS A 91 27.59 10.77 -9.98
CA HIS A 91 27.07 10.36 -8.69
C HIS A 91 25.97 9.33 -8.86
N SER A 92 25.88 8.41 -7.90
CA SER A 92 24.82 7.43 -7.85
C SER A 92 24.36 7.19 -6.42
N ARG A 93 23.08 6.88 -6.25
CA ARG A 93 22.50 6.47 -4.97
C ARG A 93 21.49 5.37 -5.23
N ARG A 94 21.66 4.24 -4.52
CA ARG A 94 20.67 3.18 -4.49
C ARG A 94 19.59 3.53 -3.46
N ILE A 95 18.31 3.41 -3.83
CA ILE A 95 17.20 3.61 -2.91
C ILE A 95 16.53 2.27 -2.61
N GLY A 96 16.54 1.89 -1.34
CA GLY A 96 15.87 0.68 -0.86
C GLY A 96 16.52 -0.61 -1.37
N THR A 97 15.71 -1.67 -1.46
CA THR A 97 16.13 -3.02 -1.87
C THR A 97 15.79 -3.34 -3.33
N LEU A 98 15.06 -2.46 -4.02
CA LEU A 98 14.58 -2.66 -5.39
C LEU A 98 15.63 -2.17 -6.39
N ASP A 99 15.55 -2.64 -7.63
CA ASP A 99 16.42 -2.31 -8.77
C ASP A 99 16.16 -0.90 -9.30
N GLN A 100 16.17 0.06 -8.38
CA GLN A 100 15.94 1.48 -8.56
C GLN A 100 17.20 2.25 -8.15
N TRP A 101 17.73 3.00 -9.09
CA TRP A 101 18.91 3.82 -8.91
C TRP A 101 18.61 5.26 -9.27
N ASN A 102 19.16 6.16 -8.47
CA ASN A 102 19.14 7.59 -8.75
C ASN A 102 20.56 7.93 -9.16
N PHE A 103 20.71 8.62 -10.27
CA PHE A 103 21.98 9.06 -10.81
C PHE A 103 22.00 10.57 -10.93
N ALA A 104 23.18 11.16 -10.85
CA ALA A 104 23.41 12.55 -11.21
C ALA A 104 24.37 12.60 -12.38
N ILE A 105 23.90 13.16 -13.50
CA ILE A 105 24.72 13.45 -14.69
C ILE A 105 24.99 14.95 -14.73
N ILE A 106 26.15 15.37 -15.26
CA ILE A 106 26.46 16.79 -15.41
C ILE A 106 25.44 17.45 -16.34
N TRP A 107 25.02 18.67 -16.00
CA TRP A 107 24.19 19.49 -16.87
C TRP A 107 24.92 19.79 -18.18
N PRO A 108 24.39 19.36 -19.34
CA PRO A 108 25.07 19.55 -20.61
C PRO A 108 25.11 21.03 -21.02
N GLU A 109 26.31 21.54 -21.32
CA GLU A 109 26.52 22.93 -21.73
C GLU A 109 25.87 23.22 -23.09
N GLU A 110 25.83 22.23 -23.98
CA GLU A 110 25.39 22.38 -25.38
C GLU A 110 23.91 22.72 -25.52
N VAL A 111 23.11 22.38 -24.51
CA VAL A 111 21.68 22.66 -24.44
C VAL A 111 21.33 23.59 -23.27
N SER A 112 22.32 24.27 -22.68
CA SER A 112 22.09 25.25 -21.61
C SER A 112 21.56 26.55 -22.20
N ASP A 113 20.46 27.09 -21.65
CA ASP A 113 19.95 28.45 -21.94
C ASP A 113 20.99 29.55 -21.62
N HIS A 114 21.98 29.22 -20.79
CA HIS A 114 23.11 30.05 -20.45
C HIS A 114 24.40 29.27 -20.75
N PRO A 115 24.92 29.31 -21.98
CA PRO A 115 26.24 28.78 -22.26
C PRO A 115 27.26 29.57 -21.43
N ALA A 116 28.17 28.87 -20.74
CA ALA A 116 29.22 29.52 -19.96
C ALA A 116 30.04 30.43 -20.90
N THR A 117 30.18 31.71 -20.54
CA THR A 117 31.10 32.58 -21.28
C THR A 117 32.55 32.16 -20.97
N PRO A 118 33.51 32.38 -21.90
CA PRO A 118 34.91 32.02 -21.66
C PRO A 118 35.51 32.61 -20.37
N ASP A 119 34.98 33.75 -19.89
CA ASP A 119 35.38 34.38 -18.63
C ASP A 119 34.87 33.62 -17.37
N GLN A 120 33.83 32.79 -17.49
CA GLN A 120 33.33 31.94 -16.40
C GLN A 120 34.09 30.61 -16.28
N LEU A 121 34.74 30.15 -17.34
CA LEU A 121 35.62 28.97 -17.32
C LEU A 121 36.86 29.17 -16.42
N GLY A 122 37.21 30.41 -16.09
CA GLY A 122 38.33 30.75 -15.21
C GLY A 122 37.97 30.93 -13.73
N ASN A 123 36.67 30.91 -13.36
CA ASN A 123 36.22 31.10 -12.00
C ASN A 123 35.83 29.76 -11.37
N THR A 124 36.71 29.18 -10.55
CA THR A 124 36.59 27.85 -9.92
C THR A 124 35.49 27.73 -8.86
N ASP A 125 34.57 28.70 -8.78
CA ASP A 125 33.56 28.82 -7.71
C ASP A 125 32.11 28.71 -8.24
N ALA A 126 31.92 28.39 -9.53
CA ALA A 126 30.61 28.01 -10.04
C ALA A 126 30.32 26.54 -9.64
N SER A 127 29.30 26.33 -8.79
CA SER A 127 28.86 24.99 -8.42
C SER A 127 28.43 24.21 -9.66
N ILE A 128 28.93 22.97 -9.78
CA ILE A 128 28.58 22.07 -10.88
C ILE A 128 27.09 21.75 -10.77
N ARG A 129 26.35 21.99 -11.86
CA ARG A 129 24.94 21.66 -11.98
C ARG A 129 24.77 20.23 -12.47
N TYR A 130 23.79 19.54 -11.91
CA TYR A 130 23.47 18.16 -12.22
C TYR A 130 22.02 17.99 -12.65
N ILE A 131 21.76 16.94 -13.41
CA ILE A 131 20.42 16.43 -13.71
C ILE A 131 20.24 15.09 -12.99
N GLN A 132 19.14 14.97 -12.24
CA GLN A 132 18.77 13.69 -11.64
C GLN A 132 18.15 12.76 -12.69
N VAL A 133 18.60 11.50 -12.71
CA VAL A 133 18.05 10.44 -13.57
C VAL A 133 17.67 9.25 -12.71
N ASP A 134 16.40 8.86 -12.74
CA ASP A 134 15.86 7.75 -11.96
C ASP A 134 15.68 6.55 -12.88
N ILE A 135 16.46 5.50 -12.65
CA ILE A 135 16.44 4.28 -13.46
C ILE A 135 15.82 3.14 -12.66
N HIS A 136 14.81 2.51 -13.25
CA HIS A 136 14.19 1.30 -12.72
C HIS A 136 14.36 0.14 -13.71
N ILE A 137 15.12 -0.88 -13.32
CA ILE A 137 15.27 -2.08 -14.12
C ILE A 137 14.22 -3.10 -13.69
N LEU A 138 13.47 -3.62 -14.66
CA LEU A 138 12.33 -4.50 -14.42
C LEU A 138 12.58 -5.90 -15.00
N PRO A 139 12.21 -6.96 -14.26
CA PRO A 139 12.54 -8.34 -14.63
C PRO A 139 11.84 -8.80 -15.91
N THR A 140 10.60 -8.37 -16.08
CA THR A 140 9.71 -8.88 -17.11
C THR A 140 9.04 -7.76 -17.87
N LEU A 141 8.69 -8.03 -19.13
CA LEU A 141 7.89 -7.12 -19.94
C LEU A 141 6.56 -6.78 -19.26
N GLN A 142 5.96 -7.73 -18.54
CA GLN A 142 4.73 -7.49 -17.77
C GLN A 142 4.96 -6.43 -16.68
N SER A 143 6.01 -6.56 -15.85
CA SER A 143 6.33 -5.53 -14.85
C SER A 143 6.70 -4.19 -15.49
N PHE A 144 7.38 -4.20 -16.64
CA PHE A 144 7.70 -3.00 -17.41
C PHE A 144 6.45 -2.25 -17.89
N ASN A 145 5.50 -2.97 -18.50
CA ASN A 145 4.24 -2.40 -18.95
C ASN A 145 3.40 -1.90 -17.77
N TRP A 146 3.36 -2.65 -16.67
CA TRP A 146 2.65 -2.25 -15.46
C TRP A 146 3.22 -0.97 -14.84
N MET A 147 4.55 -0.86 -14.73
CA MET A 147 5.20 0.31 -14.17
C MET A 147 5.07 1.54 -15.09
N SER A 148 5.13 1.32 -16.40
CA SER A 148 4.83 2.36 -17.41
C SER A 148 3.41 2.89 -17.25
N PHE A 149 2.44 2.00 -17.10
CA PHE A 149 1.05 2.34 -16.82
C PHE A 149 0.90 3.11 -15.49
N MET A 150 1.53 2.64 -14.41
CA MET A 150 1.43 3.23 -13.08
C MET A 150 1.92 4.68 -13.01
N HIS A 151 3.00 4.99 -13.73
CA HIS A 151 3.63 6.31 -13.73
C HIS A 151 3.20 7.21 -14.88
N ALA A 152 2.46 6.68 -15.87
CA ALA A 152 1.86 7.49 -16.92
C ALA A 152 0.95 8.57 -16.33
N HIS A 153 1.10 9.77 -16.87
CA HIS A 153 0.32 10.95 -16.53
C HIS A 153 0.37 11.34 -15.05
N GLY A 154 1.45 11.02 -14.34
CA GLY A 154 1.69 11.46 -12.96
C GLY A 154 0.66 10.93 -11.95
N ASP A 155 -0.22 11.80 -11.43
CA ASP A 155 -1.20 11.47 -10.39
C ASP A 155 -2.47 10.78 -10.91
N LEU A 156 -2.63 10.55 -12.22
CA LEU A 156 -3.85 9.99 -12.81
C LEU A 156 -4.27 8.67 -12.15
N ASN A 157 -3.35 7.70 -11.99
CA ASN A 157 -3.67 6.42 -11.33
C ASN A 157 -4.12 6.60 -9.88
N MET A 158 -3.61 7.63 -9.20
CA MET A 158 -3.99 7.94 -7.82
C MET A 158 -5.40 8.54 -7.76
N ILE A 159 -5.76 9.37 -8.74
CA ILE A 159 -7.10 9.93 -8.94
C ILE A 159 -8.10 8.82 -9.25
N ILE A 160 -7.80 7.95 -10.23
CA ILE A 160 -8.64 6.80 -10.57
C ILE A 160 -8.80 5.87 -9.35
N THR A 161 -7.72 5.61 -8.61
CA THR A 161 -7.79 4.81 -7.37
C THR A 161 -8.71 5.44 -6.33
N LEU A 162 -8.75 6.77 -6.20
CA LEU A 162 -9.66 7.45 -5.28
C LEU A 162 -11.13 7.18 -5.65
N THR A 163 -11.45 7.24 -6.95
CA THR A 163 -12.77 6.94 -7.52
C THR A 163 -13.18 5.48 -7.26
N CYS A 164 -12.26 4.53 -7.45
CA CYS A 164 -12.58 3.10 -7.38
C CYS A 164 -12.60 2.54 -5.94
N ARG A 165 -11.95 3.21 -4.97
CA ARG A 165 -11.79 2.71 -3.59
C ARG A 165 -13.09 2.41 -2.83
N PRO A 166 -14.18 3.21 -2.93
CA PRO A 166 -15.47 2.89 -2.30
C PRO A 166 -16.05 1.54 -2.75
N LYS A 167 -15.69 1.10 -3.97
CA LYS A 167 -16.08 -0.18 -4.56
C LYS A 167 -15.11 -1.32 -4.24
N CYS A 168 -14.23 -1.13 -3.25
CA CYS A 168 -13.19 -2.08 -2.87
C CYS A 168 -12.17 -2.39 -3.97
N LEU A 169 -12.00 -1.49 -4.95
CA LEU A 169 -11.01 -1.64 -6.01
C LEU A 169 -9.76 -0.81 -5.68
N GLN A 170 -8.59 -1.33 -6.01
CA GLN A 170 -7.33 -0.63 -5.77
C GLN A 170 -6.30 -0.90 -6.86
N ILE A 171 -5.78 0.17 -7.47
CA ILE A 171 -4.59 0.13 -8.31
C ILE A 171 -3.36 0.37 -7.41
N SER A 172 -2.29 -0.39 -7.62
CA SER A 172 -1.02 -0.21 -6.91
C SER A 172 0.16 -0.68 -7.76
N GLU A 173 1.39 -0.40 -7.33
CA GLU A 173 2.61 -0.88 -8.00
C GLU A 173 2.67 -2.41 -8.19
N LYS A 174 1.91 -3.18 -7.42
CA LYS A 174 1.86 -4.66 -7.53
C LYS A 174 0.80 -5.18 -8.49
N GLY A 175 -0.12 -4.34 -8.96
CA GLY A 175 -1.26 -4.77 -9.75
C GLY A 175 -2.57 -4.10 -9.35
N PHE A 176 -3.65 -4.51 -10.01
CA PHE A 176 -5.02 -4.16 -9.72
C PHE A 176 -5.68 -5.21 -8.82
N PHE A 177 -6.29 -4.74 -7.73
CA PHE A 177 -6.82 -5.59 -6.68
C PHE A 177 -8.32 -5.38 -6.48
N VAL A 178 -9.03 -6.48 -6.24
CA VAL A 178 -10.40 -6.49 -5.72
C VAL A 178 -10.34 -6.82 -4.23
N GLY A 179 -10.99 -6.00 -3.43
CA GLY A 179 -10.99 -6.05 -1.99
C GLY A 179 -12.08 -6.95 -1.43
N ILE A 180 -11.75 -7.66 -0.37
CA ILE A 180 -12.68 -8.40 0.48
C ILE A 180 -13.35 -7.38 1.41
N PRO A 181 -14.65 -7.02 1.23
CA PRO A 181 -15.27 -5.88 1.89
C PRO A 181 -15.12 -5.85 3.41
N GLU A 182 -15.16 -7.02 4.05
CA GLU A 182 -15.05 -7.22 5.49
C GLU A 182 -13.67 -6.82 6.05
N LEU A 183 -12.65 -6.89 5.20
CA LEU A 183 -11.24 -6.76 5.59
C LEU A 183 -10.54 -5.58 4.89
N PHE A 184 -11.10 -5.05 3.81
CA PHE A 184 -10.45 -4.06 2.95
C PHE A 184 -10.02 -2.79 3.69
N LYS A 185 -10.81 -2.35 4.69
CA LYS A 185 -10.49 -1.17 5.51
C LYS A 185 -9.52 -1.50 6.66
N THR A 186 -9.65 -2.67 7.30
CA THR A 186 -8.99 -3.01 8.58
C THR A 186 -7.73 -3.83 8.42
N HIS A 187 -7.66 -4.69 7.40
CA HIS A 187 -6.56 -5.63 7.15
C HIS A 187 -6.13 -5.56 5.67
N PRO A 188 -5.59 -4.42 5.19
CA PRO A 188 -5.39 -4.16 3.76
C PRO A 188 -4.44 -5.15 3.05
N LYS A 189 -3.60 -5.88 3.80
CA LYS A 189 -2.74 -6.93 3.22
C LYS A 189 -3.51 -8.23 2.95
N LEU A 190 -4.42 -8.61 3.85
CA LEU A 190 -5.22 -9.84 3.76
C LEU A 190 -6.49 -9.63 2.95
N GLY A 191 -7.10 -8.44 3.06
CA GLY A 191 -8.40 -8.10 2.51
C GLY A 191 -8.40 -7.68 1.05
N ARG A 192 -7.45 -8.15 0.23
CA ARG A 192 -7.39 -7.84 -1.20
C ARG A 192 -6.77 -8.98 -2.01
N VAL A 193 -7.30 -9.18 -3.21
CA VAL A 193 -6.93 -10.27 -4.12
C VAL A 193 -6.48 -9.66 -5.43
N LEU A 194 -5.32 -10.07 -5.94
CA LEU A 194 -4.80 -9.58 -7.22
C LEU A 194 -5.71 -10.08 -8.35
N ALA A 195 -6.35 -9.15 -9.05
CA ALA A 195 -7.16 -9.44 -10.22
C ALA A 195 -6.29 -9.55 -11.47
N THR A 196 -5.50 -8.52 -11.75
CA THR A 196 -4.63 -8.49 -12.93
C THR A 196 -3.44 -7.54 -12.73
N SER A 197 -2.37 -7.76 -13.49
CA SER A 197 -1.25 -6.84 -13.67
C SER A 197 -1.10 -6.44 -15.14
N ASP A 198 -2.17 -6.57 -15.92
CA ASP A 198 -2.28 -6.14 -17.31
C ASP A 198 -3.00 -4.77 -17.37
N PRO A 199 -2.32 -3.69 -17.78
CA PRO A 199 -2.91 -2.36 -17.90
C PRO A 199 -4.20 -2.31 -18.72
N ASP A 200 -4.27 -3.07 -19.82
CA ASP A 200 -5.40 -2.98 -20.74
C ASP A 200 -6.64 -3.65 -20.15
N GLN A 201 -6.47 -4.71 -19.36
CA GLN A 201 -7.57 -5.31 -18.60
C GLN A 201 -8.10 -4.35 -17.54
N VAL A 202 -7.24 -3.55 -16.89
CA VAL A 202 -7.67 -2.53 -15.93
C VAL A 202 -8.46 -1.43 -16.64
N LEU A 203 -7.94 -0.90 -17.74
CA LEU A 203 -8.61 0.15 -18.51
C LEU A 203 -9.99 -0.31 -19.01
N ARG A 204 -10.08 -1.51 -19.59
CA ARG A 204 -11.36 -2.10 -20.02
C ARG A 204 -12.33 -2.32 -18.87
N PHE A 205 -11.88 -2.86 -17.73
CA PHE A 205 -12.75 -3.09 -16.58
C PHE A 205 -13.31 -1.78 -16.00
N LEU A 206 -12.56 -0.68 -16.11
CA LEU A 206 -12.96 0.64 -15.63
C LEU A 206 -13.71 1.48 -16.68
N ASP A 207 -13.97 0.95 -17.88
CA ASP A 207 -14.48 1.69 -19.05
C ASP A 207 -13.65 2.94 -19.40
N LEU A 208 -12.33 2.84 -19.26
CA LEU A 208 -11.39 3.84 -19.70
C LEU A 208 -10.84 3.45 -21.09
N GLU A 209 -10.90 4.38 -22.04
CA GLU A 209 -10.45 4.15 -23.41
C GLU A 209 -8.93 3.90 -23.45
N THR A 210 -8.53 2.70 -23.89
CA THR A 210 -7.13 2.27 -23.88
C THR A 210 -6.25 3.13 -24.79
N GLU A 211 -6.69 3.41 -26.02
CA GLU A 211 -5.91 4.21 -26.96
C GLU A 211 -5.71 5.63 -26.45
N ARG A 212 -6.76 6.25 -25.89
CA ARG A 212 -6.70 7.58 -25.31
C ARG A 212 -5.74 7.63 -24.11
N PHE A 213 -5.73 6.60 -23.26
CA PHE A 213 -4.78 6.54 -22.13
C PHE A 213 -3.32 6.64 -22.59
N TRP A 214 -2.97 6.07 -23.74
CA TRP A 214 -1.58 6.07 -24.23
C TRP A 214 -1.23 7.30 -25.09
N GLN A 215 -2.08 8.32 -25.12
CA GLN A 215 -1.84 9.60 -25.79
C GLN A 215 -1.55 10.71 -24.78
N HIS A 216 -0.93 11.79 -25.24
CA HIS A 216 -0.76 12.99 -24.43
C HIS A 216 -2.07 13.76 -24.31
N PHE A 217 -2.40 14.19 -23.10
CA PHE A 217 -3.51 15.10 -22.84
C PHE A 217 -3.06 16.55 -23.05
N ALA A 218 -3.99 17.44 -23.42
CA ALA A 218 -3.67 18.84 -23.69
C ALA A 218 -3.54 19.67 -22.40
N SER A 219 -4.33 19.35 -21.39
CA SER A 219 -4.42 20.10 -20.13
C SER A 219 -4.77 19.17 -18.96
N TRP A 220 -4.70 19.68 -17.73
CA TRP A 220 -5.24 18.95 -16.58
C TRP A 220 -6.73 18.68 -16.74
N ASP A 221 -7.52 19.64 -17.22
CA ASP A 221 -8.97 19.45 -17.38
C ASP A 221 -9.29 18.34 -18.39
N ASP A 222 -8.58 18.28 -19.52
CA ASP A 222 -8.71 17.19 -20.50
C ASP A 222 -8.39 15.80 -19.88
N LEU A 223 -7.35 15.74 -19.05
CA LEU A 223 -7.01 14.53 -18.29
C LEU A 223 -8.05 14.19 -17.21
N MET A 224 -8.65 15.19 -16.57
CA MET A 224 -9.71 14.99 -15.57
C MET A 224 -11.01 14.52 -16.23
N ASP A 225 -11.35 15.05 -17.39
CA ASP A 225 -12.49 14.60 -18.21
C ASP A 225 -12.35 13.13 -18.58
N PHE A 226 -11.14 12.71 -18.98
CA PHE A 226 -10.83 11.29 -19.17
C PHE A 226 -10.97 10.49 -17.88
N ALA A 227 -10.42 10.95 -16.75
CA ALA A 227 -10.57 10.25 -15.47
C ALA A 227 -12.05 10.11 -15.04
N ALA A 228 -12.89 11.09 -15.38
CA ALA A 228 -14.31 11.11 -15.12
C ALA A 228 -15.14 10.19 -16.05
N THR A 229 -14.55 9.62 -17.12
CA THR A 229 -15.24 8.58 -17.92
C THR A 229 -15.25 7.23 -17.22
N CYS A 230 -14.40 7.02 -16.20
CA CYS A 230 -14.42 5.80 -15.39
C CYS A 230 -15.85 5.48 -14.95
N ARG A 231 -16.33 4.25 -15.22
CA ARG A 231 -17.72 3.85 -14.95
C ARG A 231 -18.17 3.97 -13.49
N PHE A 232 -17.22 4.07 -12.56
CA PHE A 232 -17.48 4.26 -11.12
C PHE A 232 -17.45 5.72 -10.67
N HIS A 233 -17.19 6.67 -11.57
CA HIS A 233 -17.12 8.08 -11.26
C HIS A 233 -18.47 8.63 -10.77
N ASN A 234 -18.43 9.36 -9.65
CA ASN A 234 -19.57 10.04 -9.06
C ASN A 234 -19.08 11.37 -8.47
N PRO A 235 -19.28 12.51 -9.12
CA PRO A 235 -18.72 13.77 -8.66
C PRO A 235 -19.22 14.19 -7.27
N ALA A 236 -20.44 13.79 -6.90
CA ALA A 236 -21.01 13.98 -5.57
C ALA A 236 -20.46 13.00 -4.49
N PHE A 237 -19.52 12.09 -4.80
CA PHE A 237 -18.95 11.18 -3.76
C PHE A 237 -18.27 11.96 -2.63
N ILE A 238 -17.80 13.18 -2.94
CA ILE A 238 -17.16 14.10 -2.01
C ILE A 238 -18.13 14.59 -0.93
N SER A 239 -19.39 14.87 -1.27
CA SER A 239 -20.40 15.34 -0.32
C SER A 239 -20.98 14.19 0.52
N ASN A 240 -21.14 13.01 -0.08
CA ASN A 240 -21.77 11.84 0.54
C ASN A 240 -20.87 11.06 1.52
N ARG A 241 -19.60 11.42 1.65
CA ARG A 241 -18.68 10.80 2.64
C ARG A 241 -18.99 11.17 4.10
N ARG A 242 -20.01 11.99 4.33
CA ARG A 242 -20.51 12.36 5.67
C ARG A 242 -21.31 11.24 6.35
N ASP A 243 -21.92 10.33 5.59
CA ASP A 243 -22.99 9.47 6.15
C ASP A 243 -22.63 7.99 6.33
N ASP A 244 -21.50 7.54 5.77
CA ASP A 244 -21.08 6.12 5.74
C ASP A 244 -20.46 5.61 7.08
N ASN A 245 -20.60 6.40 8.15
CA ASN A 245 -20.26 6.06 9.54
C ASN A 245 -21.50 5.74 10.40
N SER A 246 -22.71 5.80 9.82
CA SER A 246 -23.90 5.31 10.50
C SER A 246 -24.07 3.81 10.20
N GLU A 247 -23.75 2.97 11.17
CA GLU A 247 -24.37 1.64 11.23
C GLU A 247 -25.90 1.85 11.28
N PRO A 248 -26.71 0.98 10.65
CA PRO A 248 -28.15 1.04 10.80
C PRO A 248 -28.50 0.60 12.22
N THR A 249 -28.51 1.55 13.16
CA THR A 249 -29.06 1.32 14.48
C THR A 249 -30.58 1.34 14.37
N SER A 250 -31.17 0.17 14.55
CA SER A 250 -32.60 0.00 14.76
C SER A 250 -33.04 0.92 15.91
N SER A 251 -33.93 1.85 15.60
CA SER A 251 -34.58 2.74 16.54
C SER A 251 -35.31 1.99 17.64
N GLY A 252 -35.08 2.36 18.90
CA GLY A 252 -35.94 1.93 20.00
C GLY A 252 -35.45 2.32 21.38
N VAL A 253 -35.91 3.48 21.85
CA VAL A 253 -36.14 3.87 23.25
C VAL A 253 -35.14 4.88 23.88
N ALA A 254 -35.81 5.86 24.50
CA ALA A 254 -35.43 7.15 25.06
C ALA A 254 -34.25 7.24 26.05
N THR A 255 -33.65 8.43 26.05
CA THR A 255 -32.80 9.04 27.09
C THR A 255 -33.51 9.17 28.44
N PRO A 256 -32.77 9.24 29.56
CA PRO A 256 -32.34 10.54 30.12
C PRO A 256 -30.90 10.55 30.69
N VAL A 257 -30.09 11.58 30.40
CA VAL A 257 -29.72 12.73 31.26
C VAL A 257 -28.29 12.62 31.83
N SER A 258 -27.63 13.77 31.80
CA SER A 258 -26.23 14.12 32.06
C SER A 258 -25.68 13.76 33.44
N GLU A 259 -24.38 13.45 33.49
CA GLU A 259 -23.50 13.92 34.57
C GLU A 259 -22.02 13.96 34.15
N SER A 260 -21.27 14.83 34.82
CA SER A 260 -20.01 15.42 34.38
C SER A 260 -18.77 14.90 35.11
N LYS A 261 -17.61 15.09 34.43
CA LYS A 261 -16.22 15.24 34.95
C LYS A 261 -15.42 13.98 35.31
N GLY A 262 -14.16 13.98 34.84
CA GLY A 262 -13.05 13.26 35.49
C GLY A 262 -11.95 12.82 34.52
N SER A 263 -10.99 13.70 34.21
CA SER A 263 -9.74 13.31 33.55
C SER A 263 -8.82 12.59 34.55
N VAL A 264 -8.38 11.38 34.25
CA VAL A 264 -7.25 10.74 34.93
C VAL A 264 -6.31 10.16 33.89
N SER A 265 -5.08 10.70 33.87
CA SER A 265 -3.94 10.26 33.09
C SER A 265 -3.28 9.07 33.78
N LEU A 266 -3.20 7.92 33.09
CA LEU A 266 -2.43 6.75 33.52
C LEU A 266 -1.54 6.27 32.36
N THR A 267 -0.24 6.49 32.52
CA THR A 267 0.82 6.02 31.63
C THR A 267 0.99 4.50 31.72
N MET A 268 0.89 3.81 30.58
CA MET A 268 1.19 2.37 30.43
C MET A 268 2.59 2.17 29.81
N PRO A 269 3.44 1.25 30.32
CA PRO A 269 4.67 0.87 29.65
C PRO A 269 4.47 -0.21 28.58
N ASN A 270 5.02 0.07 27.40
CA ASN A 270 5.67 -0.86 26.46
C ASN A 270 4.85 -2.01 25.82
N VAL A 271 3.90 -1.64 24.95
CA VAL A 271 3.18 -2.53 23.99
C VAL A 271 4.12 -3.12 22.91
N THR A 272 5.32 -2.55 22.74
CA THR A 272 6.25 -2.87 21.65
C THR A 272 6.90 -4.27 21.78
N ALA A 273 7.04 -4.80 23.00
CA ALA A 273 7.65 -6.12 23.22
C ALA A 273 6.70 -7.28 22.89
N LEU A 274 5.39 -7.10 23.07
CA LEU A 274 4.38 -8.15 22.87
C LEU A 274 4.09 -8.39 21.38
N VAL A 275 4.10 -7.32 20.57
CA VAL A 275 3.89 -7.40 19.11
C VAL A 275 5.06 -8.12 18.41
N ARG A 276 6.28 -8.00 18.94
CA ARG A 276 7.47 -8.65 18.38
C ARG A 276 7.44 -10.18 18.55
N ASN A 277 6.91 -10.68 19.65
CA ASN A 277 6.83 -12.13 19.93
C ASN A 277 5.73 -12.84 19.14
N MET A 278 4.64 -12.15 18.76
CA MET A 278 3.57 -12.74 17.95
C MET A 278 3.96 -12.87 16.46
N ALA A 279 4.78 -11.95 15.93
CA ALA A 279 5.26 -12.02 14.56
C ALA A 279 6.22 -13.20 14.30
N ALA A 280 7.02 -13.59 15.30
CA ALA A 280 7.96 -14.71 15.19
C ALA A 280 7.23 -16.07 15.11
N VAL A 281 6.11 -16.23 15.81
CA VAL A 281 5.32 -17.49 15.82
C VAL A 281 4.57 -17.69 14.50
N VAL A 282 4.10 -16.62 13.86
CA VAL A 282 3.42 -16.70 12.55
C VAL A 282 4.41 -16.99 11.42
N PHE A 283 5.65 -16.49 11.51
CA PHE A 283 6.70 -16.78 10.52
C PHE A 283 7.16 -18.25 10.56
N ASP A 284 7.26 -18.86 11.75
CA ASP A 284 7.62 -20.27 11.90
C ASP A 284 6.56 -21.23 11.32
N GLN A 285 5.29 -20.82 11.36
CA GLN A 285 4.18 -21.65 10.90
C GLN A 285 4.00 -21.63 9.36
N ILE A 286 4.40 -20.54 8.70
CA ILE A 286 4.43 -20.42 7.23
C ILE A 286 5.67 -21.15 6.65
N GLY A 287 6.79 -21.18 7.37
CA GLY A 287 8.02 -21.86 6.94
C GLY A 287 7.91 -23.39 6.83
N ARG A 288 6.89 -24.01 7.42
CA ARG A 288 6.69 -25.48 7.41
C ARG A 288 5.87 -26.00 6.23
N MET A 289 5.42 -25.13 5.30
CA MET A 289 4.62 -25.52 4.13
C MET A 289 5.39 -25.51 2.79
N LEU A 290 6.73 -25.35 2.82
CA LEU A 290 7.59 -25.44 1.62
C LEU A 290 8.65 -26.54 1.81
N PRO A 291 8.96 -27.35 0.79
CA PRO A 291 10.03 -28.35 0.88
C PRO A 291 11.39 -27.67 1.08
N ALA A 292 12.12 -28.11 2.11
CA ALA A 292 13.42 -27.59 2.46
C ALA A 292 14.49 -28.00 1.45
N SER A 293 14.92 -27.06 0.59
CA SER A 293 16.30 -27.06 0.13
C SER A 293 16.83 -25.63 0.05
N LYS A 294 17.78 -25.35 0.96
CA LYS A 294 18.73 -24.23 1.00
C LYS A 294 18.18 -22.82 1.19
N ILE A 295 18.01 -22.42 2.45
CA ILE A 295 18.27 -21.05 2.88
C ILE A 295 19.10 -21.09 4.16
N GLN A 296 20.35 -20.64 4.06
CA GLN A 296 21.18 -20.23 5.19
C GLN A 296 21.33 -18.72 5.03
N ALA A 297 20.55 -17.95 5.80
CA ALA A 297 20.63 -16.49 5.82
C ALA A 297 20.53 -16.01 7.27
N THR A 298 21.63 -15.44 7.74
CA THR A 298 21.80 -14.76 9.03
C THR A 298 21.03 -13.44 9.04
N ALA A 299 20.28 -13.20 10.12
CA ALA A 299 19.53 -11.96 10.34
C ALA A 299 20.45 -10.78 10.72
N PRO A 300 20.25 -9.55 10.20
CA PRO A 300 20.91 -8.36 10.72
C PRO A 300 20.08 -7.68 11.83
N GLU A 301 20.80 -7.21 12.84
CA GLU A 301 20.31 -6.46 14.00
C GLU A 301 19.67 -5.12 13.60
N ILE A 302 18.48 -4.85 14.16
CA ILE A 302 17.78 -3.56 14.06
C ILE A 302 18.20 -2.70 15.25
N ASN A 303 19.11 -1.75 15.03
CA ASN A 303 19.39 -0.67 15.98
C ASN A 303 18.33 0.42 15.87
N ALA A 304 17.66 0.68 17.00
CA ALA A 304 16.71 1.77 17.17
C ALA A 304 17.46 3.09 17.37
N LEU A 305 17.22 4.07 16.49
CA LEU A 305 17.58 5.47 16.72
C LEU A 305 16.30 6.27 16.99
N THR A 306 16.05 6.49 18.27
CA THR A 306 15.16 7.54 18.78
C THR A 306 15.84 8.88 18.60
N ASN A 307 15.24 9.81 17.86
CA ASN A 307 15.64 11.22 17.91
C ASN A 307 14.47 12.11 18.33
N THR A 308 14.63 12.58 19.56
CA THR A 308 14.11 13.82 20.14
C THR A 308 14.32 15.01 19.21
N SER A 309 13.32 15.89 19.09
CA SER A 309 13.51 17.25 18.59
C SER A 309 12.64 18.21 19.40
N SER A 310 13.31 18.74 20.43
CA SER A 310 13.31 20.09 20.97
C SER A 310 12.35 21.10 20.34
N GLY A 311 11.58 21.76 21.21
CA GLY A 311 10.73 22.89 20.86
C GLY A 311 11.51 24.16 20.52
N ILE A 312 10.87 24.99 19.69
CA ILE A 312 11.14 26.42 19.58
C ILE A 312 9.77 27.10 19.52
N ASN A 313 9.49 27.91 20.54
CA ASN A 313 8.38 28.86 20.58
C ASN A 313 8.73 30.07 19.72
N SER A 314 7.79 30.56 18.90
CA SER A 314 7.67 32.00 18.68
C SER A 314 6.24 32.41 18.30
N SER A 315 5.68 33.22 19.21
CA SER A 315 4.75 34.36 19.07
C SER A 315 3.67 34.36 17.99
N GLY A 316 2.45 34.59 18.47
CA GLY A 316 1.23 34.64 17.69
C GLY A 316 1.07 35.86 16.78
N THR A 317 0.19 35.69 15.81
CA THR A 317 -0.59 36.76 15.19
C THR A 317 -1.95 36.18 14.84
N THR A 318 -2.98 36.82 15.37
CA THR A 318 -4.40 36.55 15.15
C THR A 318 -4.80 36.87 13.72
N SER A 319 -5.41 35.93 12.99
CA SER A 319 -6.30 36.23 11.86
C SER A 319 -7.17 35.01 11.50
N ALA A 320 -8.48 35.21 11.60
CA ALA A 320 -9.61 34.47 11.02
C ALA A 320 -9.32 33.12 10.32
N GLU A 321 -9.81 32.03 10.93
CA GLU A 321 -9.88 30.70 10.33
C GLU A 321 -10.85 30.67 9.14
N ASN A 322 -10.29 30.71 7.92
CA ASN A 322 -10.90 30.07 6.76
C ASN A 322 -10.74 28.55 6.94
N SER A 323 -11.79 27.86 7.38
CA SER A 323 -11.82 26.39 7.44
C SER A 323 -11.72 25.82 6.03
N ALA A 324 -10.53 25.37 5.63
CA ALA A 324 -10.26 24.76 4.34
C ALA A 324 -11.12 23.50 4.11
N PRO A 325 -11.45 23.14 2.85
CA PRO A 325 -12.30 21.99 2.49
C PRO A 325 -11.72 20.61 2.86
N THR A 326 -10.58 20.54 3.55
CA THR A 326 -9.86 19.30 3.88
C THR A 326 -10.54 18.43 4.93
N ASP A 327 -11.27 19.01 5.87
CA ASP A 327 -11.96 18.27 6.93
C ASP A 327 -13.35 17.77 6.47
N ALA A 328 -13.91 18.39 5.44
CA ALA A 328 -15.23 18.04 4.89
C ALA A 328 -15.24 16.72 4.10
N LEU A 329 -14.07 16.22 3.67
CA LEU A 329 -13.93 15.12 2.70
C LEU A 329 -13.62 13.74 3.31
N ASN A 330 -13.45 13.64 4.63
CA ASN A 330 -13.06 12.39 5.32
C ASN A 330 -11.88 11.64 4.64
N LEU A 331 -10.90 12.40 4.15
CA LEU A 331 -9.75 11.86 3.44
C LEU A 331 -8.79 11.12 4.38
N LYS A 332 -8.15 10.05 3.88
CA LYS A 332 -7.08 9.37 4.63
C LYS A 332 -5.88 10.31 4.86
N PRO A 333 -5.07 10.12 5.90
CA PRO A 333 -3.88 10.95 6.15
C PRO A 333 -2.94 11.08 4.94
N SER A 334 -2.77 10.00 4.17
CA SER A 334 -1.99 10.01 2.92
C SER A 334 -2.58 10.95 1.88
N ASP A 335 -3.91 10.95 1.73
CA ASP A 335 -4.62 11.76 0.74
C ASP A 335 -4.58 13.25 1.15
N ARG A 336 -4.68 13.55 2.45
CA ARG A 336 -4.45 14.92 2.97
C ARG A 336 -3.02 15.42 2.74
N LYS A 337 -2.02 14.56 2.91
CA LYS A 337 -0.63 14.91 2.58
C LYS A 337 -0.49 15.20 1.08
N ARG A 338 -1.14 14.39 0.23
CA ARG A 338 -1.08 14.54 -1.23
C ARG A 338 -1.65 15.87 -1.68
N LEU A 339 -2.82 16.29 -1.18
CA LEU A 339 -3.39 17.61 -1.46
C LEU A 339 -2.38 18.75 -1.29
N LYS A 340 -1.56 18.70 -0.23
CA LYS A 340 -0.55 19.75 0.04
C LYS A 340 0.66 19.69 -0.89
N THR A 341 0.97 18.54 -1.46
CA THR A 341 2.25 18.29 -2.16
C THR A 341 2.10 17.98 -3.65
N ARG A 342 0.88 17.79 -4.15
CA ARG A 342 0.61 17.26 -5.49
C ARG A 342 -0.43 18.14 -6.19
N PRO A 343 0.00 19.15 -6.95
CA PRO A 343 -0.90 20.15 -7.54
C PRO A 343 -2.02 19.57 -8.42
N MET A 344 -1.74 18.54 -9.20
CA MET A 344 -2.76 17.92 -10.06
C MET A 344 -3.80 17.14 -9.26
N TYR A 345 -3.39 16.43 -8.21
CA TYR A 345 -4.30 15.77 -7.28
C TYR A 345 -5.15 16.78 -6.49
N ASP A 346 -4.57 17.92 -6.12
CA ASP A 346 -5.31 19.04 -5.52
C ASP A 346 -6.32 19.64 -6.49
N HIS A 347 -5.94 19.88 -7.76
CA HIS A 347 -6.85 20.36 -8.79
C HIS A 347 -8.08 19.46 -8.95
N TRP A 348 -7.89 18.14 -9.00
CA TRP A 348 -9.01 17.19 -9.08
C TRP A 348 -10.02 17.36 -7.92
N ILE A 349 -9.53 17.49 -6.69
CA ILE A 349 -10.38 17.50 -5.49
C ILE A 349 -10.95 18.89 -5.20
N SER A 350 -10.13 19.92 -5.34
CA SER A 350 -10.42 21.28 -4.88
C SER A 350 -11.05 22.14 -5.98
N VAL A 351 -10.90 21.76 -7.25
CA VAL A 351 -11.43 22.51 -8.41
C VAL A 351 -12.38 21.65 -9.23
N TYR A 352 -11.90 20.55 -9.82
CA TYR A 352 -12.67 19.78 -10.79
C TYR A 352 -13.93 19.14 -10.19
N LEU A 353 -13.83 18.36 -9.10
CA LEU A 353 -15.00 17.70 -8.52
C LEU A 353 -16.08 18.69 -8.04
N PRO A 354 -15.75 19.80 -7.35
CA PRO A 354 -16.73 20.82 -7.00
C PRO A 354 -17.45 21.47 -8.18
N THR A 355 -16.77 21.71 -9.30
CA THR A 355 -17.42 22.32 -10.49
C THR A 355 -18.35 21.37 -11.23
N HIS A 356 -18.17 20.06 -11.02
CA HIS A 356 -18.97 19.01 -11.66
C HIS A 356 -19.92 18.32 -10.65
N ILE A 357 -20.16 18.91 -9.47
CA ILE A 357 -20.94 18.26 -8.40
C ILE A 357 -22.36 17.89 -8.83
N ASP A 358 -22.94 18.67 -9.76
CA ASP A 358 -24.29 18.48 -10.30
C ASP A 358 -24.33 17.52 -11.51
N ASP A 359 -23.17 17.06 -12.00
CA ASP A 359 -23.13 16.10 -13.10
C ASP A 359 -23.66 14.74 -12.64
N PRO A 360 -24.39 14.03 -13.52
CA PRO A 360 -24.92 12.73 -13.17
C PRO A 360 -23.77 11.74 -12.92
N PRO A 361 -23.90 10.87 -11.90
CA PRO A 361 -22.94 9.79 -11.69
C PRO A 361 -22.96 8.83 -12.89
N ARG A 362 -21.81 8.19 -13.15
CA ARG A 362 -21.68 7.19 -14.22
C ARG A 362 -22.50 5.93 -13.89
N ALA A 363 -22.82 5.14 -14.92
CA ALA A 363 -23.74 4.01 -14.82
C ALA A 363 -23.44 3.04 -13.66
N SER A 364 -22.16 2.72 -13.46
CA SER A 364 -21.72 1.75 -12.44
C SER A 364 -21.41 2.39 -11.08
N ALA A 365 -21.58 3.70 -10.93
CA ALA A 365 -21.33 4.41 -9.67
C ALA A 365 -22.24 3.95 -8.52
N HIS A 366 -23.44 3.44 -8.83
CA HIS A 366 -24.41 2.98 -7.84
C HIS A 366 -24.23 1.51 -7.45
N LEU A 367 -23.42 0.73 -8.19
CA LEU A 367 -23.24 -0.69 -7.92
C LEU A 367 -22.76 -0.94 -6.48
N THR A 368 -23.30 -1.95 -5.83
CA THR A 368 -22.83 -2.34 -4.51
C THR A 368 -21.44 -2.99 -4.62
N LYS A 369 -20.74 -3.15 -3.49
CA LYS A 369 -19.47 -3.89 -3.48
C LYS A 369 -19.67 -5.33 -3.95
N ALA A 370 -20.81 -5.95 -3.62
CA ALA A 370 -21.13 -7.31 -4.02
C ALA A 370 -21.31 -7.42 -5.54
N ASP A 371 -22.02 -6.46 -6.15
CA ASP A 371 -22.21 -6.42 -7.61
C ASP A 371 -20.87 -6.26 -8.33
N VAL A 372 -20.01 -5.34 -7.85
CA VAL A 372 -18.67 -5.13 -8.41
C VAL A 372 -17.79 -6.37 -8.28
N ILE A 373 -17.88 -7.11 -7.17
CA ILE A 373 -17.15 -8.37 -6.99
C ILE A 373 -17.68 -9.43 -7.97
N ALA A 374 -19.00 -9.55 -8.13
CA ALA A 374 -19.59 -10.49 -9.08
C ALA A 374 -19.13 -10.18 -10.51
N GLU A 375 -19.23 -8.92 -10.94
CA GLU A 375 -18.73 -8.51 -12.26
C GLU A 375 -17.23 -8.72 -12.43
N ALA A 376 -16.43 -8.49 -11.38
CA ALA A 376 -14.99 -8.77 -11.44
C ALA A 376 -14.71 -10.27 -11.60
N LYS A 377 -15.47 -11.15 -10.94
CA LYS A 377 -15.35 -12.60 -11.11
C LYS A 377 -15.68 -13.02 -12.54
N ASP A 378 -16.72 -12.44 -13.12
CA ASP A 378 -17.14 -12.72 -14.49
C ASP A 378 -16.10 -12.19 -15.50
N PHE A 379 -15.61 -10.97 -15.31
CA PHE A 379 -14.68 -10.32 -16.23
C PHE A 379 -13.26 -10.91 -16.20
N PHE A 380 -12.70 -11.13 -15.01
CA PHE A 380 -11.34 -11.67 -14.85
C PHE A 380 -11.30 -13.21 -14.90
N GLY A 381 -12.47 -13.85 -14.96
CA GLY A 381 -12.62 -15.28 -15.23
C GLY A 381 -12.57 -16.20 -14.00
N PRO A 382 -12.79 -17.51 -14.23
CA PRO A 382 -13.01 -18.49 -13.16
C PRO A 382 -11.80 -18.68 -12.24
N ASP A 383 -10.58 -18.54 -12.76
CA ASP A 383 -9.35 -18.67 -11.94
C ASP A 383 -9.24 -17.55 -10.92
N PHE A 384 -9.59 -16.32 -11.30
CA PHE A 384 -9.67 -15.20 -10.36
C PHE A 384 -10.79 -15.44 -9.34
N ALA A 385 -11.97 -15.88 -9.79
CA ALA A 385 -13.10 -16.15 -8.90
C ALA A 385 -12.76 -17.19 -7.82
N ALA A 386 -12.13 -18.31 -8.20
CA ALA A 386 -11.71 -19.35 -7.28
C ALA A 386 -10.66 -18.84 -6.27
N ARG A 387 -9.64 -18.08 -6.74
CA ARG A 387 -8.65 -17.45 -5.85
C ARG A 387 -9.29 -16.47 -4.88
N TYR A 388 -10.25 -15.67 -5.36
CA TYR A 388 -10.95 -14.71 -4.52
C TYR A 388 -11.72 -15.39 -3.40
N ASP A 389 -12.49 -16.43 -3.70
CA ASP A 389 -13.30 -17.14 -2.70
C ASP A 389 -12.43 -17.89 -1.70
N ALA A 390 -11.39 -18.58 -2.16
CA ALA A 390 -10.44 -19.26 -1.29
C ALA A 390 -9.73 -18.27 -0.35
N GLN A 391 -9.25 -17.13 -0.87
CA GLN A 391 -8.58 -16.12 -0.06
C GLN A 391 -9.55 -15.42 0.89
N ARG A 392 -10.81 -15.17 0.50
CA ARG A 392 -11.83 -14.60 1.39
C ARG A 392 -12.11 -15.54 2.57
N ILE A 393 -12.33 -16.83 2.31
CA ILE A 393 -12.56 -17.84 3.36
C ILE A 393 -11.35 -17.88 4.32
N SER A 394 -10.14 -18.01 3.78
CA SER A 394 -8.90 -18.08 4.58
C SER A 394 -8.68 -16.81 5.41
N ALA A 395 -8.92 -15.64 4.84
CA ALA A 395 -8.72 -14.36 5.51
C ALA A 395 -9.77 -14.11 6.60
N LEU A 396 -11.05 -14.49 6.35
CA LEU A 396 -12.11 -14.40 7.36
C LEU A 396 -11.87 -15.35 8.52
N LYS A 397 -11.40 -16.58 8.24
CA LYS A 397 -11.00 -17.54 9.27
C LYS A 397 -9.88 -16.96 10.14
N THR A 398 -8.77 -16.56 9.53
CA THR A 398 -7.60 -16.01 10.25
C THR A 398 -7.98 -14.81 11.11
N THR A 399 -8.77 -13.87 10.55
CA THR A 399 -9.15 -12.65 11.27
C THR A 399 -10.18 -12.92 12.36
N GLY A 400 -11.13 -13.82 12.11
CA GLY A 400 -12.14 -14.22 13.09
C GLY A 400 -11.53 -14.98 14.27
N GLU A 401 -10.59 -15.89 14.02
CA GLU A 401 -9.80 -16.55 15.07
C GLU A 401 -9.03 -15.52 15.91
N GLN A 402 -8.33 -14.57 15.27
CA GLN A 402 -7.60 -13.54 15.99
C GLN A 402 -8.54 -12.72 16.91
N LYS A 403 -9.68 -12.27 16.39
CA LYS A 403 -10.69 -11.52 17.17
C LYS A 403 -11.25 -12.34 18.32
N LEU A 404 -11.55 -13.62 18.08
CA LEU A 404 -12.01 -14.55 19.11
C LEU A 404 -10.99 -14.62 20.25
N TRP A 405 -9.72 -14.88 19.94
CA TRP A 405 -8.67 -15.03 20.95
C TRP A 405 -8.40 -13.74 21.73
N GLU A 406 -8.45 -12.59 21.07
CA GLU A 406 -8.33 -11.28 21.72
C GLU A 406 -9.52 -11.00 22.65
N ALA A 407 -10.74 -11.25 22.19
CA ALA A 407 -11.96 -11.07 22.98
C ALA A 407 -11.99 -11.99 24.21
N LEU A 408 -11.64 -13.27 24.03
CA LEU A 408 -11.56 -14.25 25.12
C LEU A 408 -10.54 -13.84 26.16
N ARG A 409 -9.31 -13.50 25.74
CA ARG A 409 -8.27 -13.05 26.66
C ARG A 409 -8.73 -11.84 27.47
N LYS A 410 -9.35 -10.85 26.81
CA LYS A 410 -9.84 -9.64 27.48
C LYS A 410 -10.92 -9.96 28.51
N HIS A 411 -11.86 -10.85 28.17
CA HIS A 411 -12.92 -11.26 29.08
C HIS A 411 -12.36 -12.02 30.29
N ILE A 412 -11.56 -13.06 30.09
CA ILE A 412 -10.98 -13.86 31.19
C ILE A 412 -10.10 -12.97 32.08
N GLN A 413 -9.29 -12.08 31.51
CA GLN A 413 -8.46 -11.14 32.28
C GLN A 413 -9.28 -10.21 33.18
N SER A 414 -10.54 -9.92 32.83
CA SER A 414 -11.42 -9.08 33.66
C SER A 414 -12.08 -9.83 34.82
N GLU A 415 -12.13 -11.16 34.77
CA GLU A 415 -12.76 -12.00 35.79
C GLU A 415 -11.77 -12.85 36.62
N ALA A 416 -10.58 -13.09 36.08
CA ALA A 416 -9.53 -13.85 36.73
C ALA A 416 -8.91 -13.10 37.90
N ASN A 417 -8.59 -13.82 38.97
CA ASN A 417 -7.90 -13.26 40.13
C ASN A 417 -6.40 -13.13 39.89
N GLU A 418 -5.84 -14.01 39.06
CA GLU A 418 -4.41 -14.08 38.77
C GLU A 418 -4.12 -14.27 37.28
N SER A 419 -2.99 -13.75 36.81
CA SER A 419 -2.51 -13.95 35.43
C SER A 419 -2.24 -15.43 35.09
N SER A 420 -2.04 -16.27 36.11
CA SER A 420 -1.86 -17.72 35.97
C SER A 420 -3.13 -18.40 35.47
N GLU A 421 -4.31 -18.01 35.99
CA GLU A 421 -5.63 -18.51 35.59
C GLU A 421 -5.89 -18.21 34.10
N VAL A 422 -5.62 -16.98 33.67
CA VAL A 422 -5.77 -16.57 32.26
C VAL A 422 -4.94 -17.47 31.34
N THR A 423 -3.70 -17.76 31.72
CA THR A 423 -2.78 -18.58 30.92
C THR A 423 -3.28 -20.03 30.81
N VAL A 424 -3.72 -20.60 31.93
CA VAL A 424 -4.22 -21.98 32.00
C VAL A 424 -5.56 -22.13 31.27
N ALA A 425 -6.50 -21.21 31.48
CA ALA A 425 -7.78 -21.19 30.80
C ALA A 425 -7.61 -21.09 29.28
N MET A 426 -6.76 -20.16 28.80
CA MET A 426 -6.48 -20.02 27.37
C MET A 426 -5.82 -21.26 26.76
N LYS A 427 -4.99 -21.98 27.53
CA LYS A 427 -4.39 -23.26 27.10
C LYS A 427 -5.46 -24.35 26.99
N GLY A 428 -6.35 -24.44 27.99
CA GLY A 428 -7.47 -25.37 28.01
C GLY A 428 -8.44 -25.18 26.86
N ILE A 429 -8.88 -23.93 26.65
CA ILE A 429 -9.79 -23.58 25.55
C ILE A 429 -9.18 -23.96 24.19
N LYS A 430 -7.89 -23.67 23.98
CA LYS A 430 -7.19 -24.07 22.74
C LYS A 430 -7.14 -25.58 22.57
N ARG A 431 -6.83 -26.33 23.63
CA ARG A 431 -6.82 -27.79 23.60
C ARG A 431 -8.21 -28.35 23.26
N GLU A 432 -9.27 -27.83 23.86
CA GLU A 432 -10.62 -28.33 23.64
C GLU A 432 -11.15 -27.98 22.23
N LEU A 433 -10.80 -26.82 21.67
CA LEU A 433 -11.24 -26.40 20.34
C LEU A 433 -10.40 -26.94 19.18
N ILE A 434 -9.07 -27.07 19.36
CA ILE A 434 -8.12 -27.42 18.28
C ILE A 434 -7.59 -28.85 18.43
N GLY A 435 -7.53 -29.38 19.65
CA GLY A 435 -7.00 -30.71 19.91
C GLY A 435 -7.87 -31.83 19.34
N ASP A 436 -7.26 -32.99 19.17
CA ASP A 436 -7.91 -34.21 18.68
C ASP A 436 -8.43 -35.10 19.82
N ASP A 437 -8.31 -34.65 21.08
CA ASP A 437 -8.77 -35.41 22.24
C ASP A 437 -10.29 -35.63 22.16
N ASP A 438 -10.72 -36.87 22.42
CA ASP A 438 -12.13 -37.22 22.60
C ASP A 438 -12.66 -36.51 23.85
N MET A 439 -13.68 -35.68 23.68
CA MET A 439 -14.29 -34.93 24.77
C MET A 439 -15.62 -35.56 25.16
N GLU A 440 -15.77 -35.91 26.44
CA GLU A 440 -17.06 -36.34 26.99
C GLU A 440 -18.05 -35.17 27.15
N ASP A 441 -17.53 -33.93 27.20
CA ASP A 441 -18.34 -32.72 27.34
C ASP A 441 -19.03 -32.34 26.02
N GLN A 442 -20.36 -32.44 26.01
CA GLN A 442 -21.20 -32.12 24.86
C GLN A 442 -21.12 -30.63 24.49
N ALA A 443 -21.00 -29.72 25.48
CA ALA A 443 -20.90 -28.29 25.23
C ALA A 443 -19.56 -27.93 24.57
N ALA A 444 -18.46 -28.53 25.03
CA ALA A 444 -17.16 -28.38 24.39
C ALA A 444 -17.14 -28.95 22.96
N THR A 445 -17.85 -30.07 22.73
CA THR A 445 -17.96 -30.68 21.39
C THR A 445 -18.71 -29.77 20.41
N GLN A 446 -19.81 -29.15 20.86
CA GLN A 446 -20.54 -28.14 20.09
C GLN A 446 -19.68 -26.91 19.80
N ALA A 447 -18.92 -26.41 20.78
CA ALA A 447 -18.00 -25.30 20.58
C ALA A 447 -16.89 -25.64 19.57
N ARG A 448 -16.37 -26.87 19.59
CA ARG A 448 -15.41 -27.35 18.58
C ARG A 448 -16.01 -27.37 17.17
N ALA A 449 -17.26 -27.81 17.03
CA ALA A 449 -17.97 -27.78 15.74
C ALA A 449 -18.17 -26.34 15.26
N ALA A 450 -18.68 -25.45 16.12
CA ALA A 450 -18.85 -24.02 15.84
C ALA A 450 -17.52 -23.36 15.42
N PHE A 451 -16.41 -23.69 16.08
CA PHE A 451 -15.08 -23.20 15.71
C PHE A 451 -14.67 -23.66 14.30
N LYS A 452 -14.93 -24.93 13.94
CA LYS A 452 -14.68 -25.46 12.59
C LYS A 452 -15.56 -24.82 11.52
N GLU A 453 -16.78 -24.43 11.88
CA GLU A 453 -17.75 -23.75 11.01
C GLU A 453 -17.60 -22.22 10.99
N LEU A 454 -16.56 -21.67 11.63
CA LEU A 454 -16.30 -20.22 11.74
C LEU A 454 -17.39 -19.43 12.49
N GLN A 455 -18.20 -20.11 13.31
CA GLN A 455 -19.20 -19.53 14.20
C GLN A 455 -18.53 -19.00 15.48
N PHE A 456 -17.64 -18.02 15.33
CA PHE A 456 -16.79 -17.53 16.42
C PHE A 456 -17.57 -16.90 17.58
N GLU A 457 -18.77 -16.38 17.35
CA GLU A 457 -19.60 -15.82 18.43
C GLU A 457 -20.14 -16.91 19.36
N ASP A 458 -20.53 -18.06 18.82
CA ASP A 458 -20.99 -19.20 19.62
C ASP A 458 -19.85 -19.77 20.47
N VAL A 459 -18.65 -19.84 19.89
CA VAL A 459 -17.42 -20.21 20.61
C VAL A 459 -17.10 -19.21 21.72
N LEU A 460 -17.24 -17.91 21.45
CA LEU A 460 -17.02 -16.86 22.44
C LEU A 460 -18.02 -16.97 23.60
N ASN A 461 -19.29 -17.21 23.31
CA ASN A 461 -20.34 -17.34 24.32
C ASN A 461 -20.15 -18.59 25.19
N TRP A 462 -19.83 -19.74 24.59
CA TRP A 462 -19.47 -20.95 25.33
C TRP A 462 -18.29 -20.69 26.25
N ALA A 463 -17.19 -20.14 25.74
CA ALA A 463 -15.99 -19.95 26.54
C ALA A 463 -16.18 -18.90 27.65
N LYS A 464 -17.00 -17.85 27.45
CA LYS A 464 -17.38 -16.93 28.54
C LYS A 464 -18.10 -17.65 29.68
N ALA A 465 -18.97 -18.62 29.37
CA ALA A 465 -19.68 -19.38 30.38
C ALA A 465 -18.80 -20.42 31.08
N GLU A 466 -17.90 -21.08 30.34
CA GLU A 466 -17.24 -22.31 30.79
C GLU A 466 -15.76 -22.15 31.16
N TRP A 467 -15.15 -20.96 30.99
CA TRP A 467 -13.69 -20.82 31.10
C TRP A 467 -13.10 -21.31 32.44
N LYS A 468 -13.82 -21.17 33.56
CA LYS A 468 -13.39 -21.68 34.89
C LYS A 468 -13.39 -23.21 34.95
N ALA A 469 -14.41 -23.84 34.37
CA ALA A 469 -14.47 -25.30 34.28
C ALA A 469 -13.35 -25.83 33.37
N VAL A 470 -13.12 -25.16 32.22
CA VAL A 470 -12.03 -25.46 31.30
C VAL A 470 -10.66 -25.30 31.98
N GLU A 471 -10.46 -24.26 32.78
CA GLU A 471 -9.23 -24.06 33.56
C GLU A 471 -8.98 -25.24 34.51
N ALA A 472 -9.98 -25.64 35.30
CA ALA A 472 -9.87 -26.76 36.23
C ALA A 472 -9.52 -28.06 35.50
N ARG A 473 -10.17 -28.34 34.35
CA ARG A 473 -9.86 -29.49 33.49
C ARG A 473 -8.44 -29.41 32.93
N GLN A 474 -7.95 -28.23 32.55
CA GLN A 474 -6.59 -28.06 32.06
C GLN A 474 -5.55 -28.31 33.16
N ARG A 475 -5.80 -27.87 34.40
CA ARG A 475 -4.92 -28.18 35.55
C ARG A 475 -4.86 -29.67 35.84
N ALA A 476 -6.01 -30.36 35.81
CA ALA A 476 -6.08 -31.80 36.00
C ALA A 476 -5.27 -32.54 34.93
N TYR A 477 -5.44 -32.16 33.66
CA TYR A 477 -4.68 -32.71 32.55
C TYR A 477 -3.18 -32.47 32.67
N ASP A 478 -2.75 -31.25 33.02
CA ASP A 478 -1.33 -30.94 33.18
C ASP A 478 -0.70 -31.75 34.33
N LYS A 479 -1.46 -32.01 35.40
CA LYS A 479 -1.04 -32.88 36.51
C LYS A 479 -0.88 -34.34 36.06
N THR A 480 -1.90 -34.92 35.41
CA THR A 480 -1.84 -36.30 34.91
C THR A 480 -0.71 -36.49 33.90
N LYS A 481 -0.49 -35.50 33.02
CA LYS A 481 0.62 -35.53 32.06
C LYS A 481 1.99 -35.50 32.75
N ALA A 482 2.15 -34.73 33.82
CA ALA A 482 3.37 -34.69 34.61
C ALA A 482 3.64 -35.98 35.41
N GLU A 483 2.59 -36.73 35.77
CA GLU A 483 2.71 -38.03 36.46
C GLU A 483 3.01 -39.20 35.50
N THR A 484 2.79 -39.01 34.19
CA THR A 484 3.00 -40.04 33.15
C THR A 484 4.35 -39.87 32.40
N LEU A 485 5.03 -38.74 32.62
CA LEU A 485 6.37 -38.41 32.11
C LEU A 485 7.42 -38.68 33.18
#